data_AF-A0A386C907-F1
#
_entry.id   AF-A0A386C907-F1
#
_cell.length_a   1.000
_cell.length_b   1.000
_cell.length_c   1.000
_cell.angle_alpha   90.00
_cell.angle_beta   90.00
_cell.angle_gamma   90.00
#
_symmetry.space_group_name_H-M   'P 1'
#
loop_
_entity.id
_entity.type
_entity.pdbx_description
1 polymer ?
#
loop_
_entity_poly.entity_id
_entity_poly.type
_entity_poly.pdbx_seq_one_letter_code
_entity_poly.pdbx_strand_id
1 'polypeptide(L)' 'MSNVQEIEQAIRRLSSQELAAFRTWFAEYDAVAWDKQFEQDVASGKLDALAEESLKDRADGRCTDL' A
#
# COMPACT_ATOMS: atom_id res chain seq x y z
N MET A 1 -0.38 0.30 25.87
CA MET A 1 0.47 -0.55 25.01
C MET A 1 -0.02 -2.01 24.95
N SER A 2 -1.31 -2.32 25.20
CA SER A 2 -1.82 -3.72 25.15
C SER A 2 -2.56 -4.09 23.87
N ASN A 3 -3.08 -3.12 23.11
CA ASN A 3 -4.07 -3.41 22.08
C ASN A 3 -3.49 -4.23 20.90
N VAL A 4 -2.28 -3.88 20.44
CA VAL A 4 -1.65 -4.60 19.31
C VAL A 4 -1.24 -6.01 19.70
N GLN A 5 -0.65 -6.19 20.88
CA GLN A 5 -0.24 -7.52 21.35
C GLN A 5 -1.43 -8.47 21.57
N GLU A 6 -2.57 -7.94 22.04
CA GLU A 6 -3.81 -8.71 22.17
C GLU A 6 -4.35 -9.14 20.80
N ILE A 7 -4.31 -8.25 19.80
CA ILE A 7 -4.69 -8.55 18.42
C ILE A 7 -3.77 -9.63 17.84
N GLU A 8 -2.45 -9.52 18.03
CA GLU A 8 -1.49 -10.53 17.57
C GLU A 8 -1.76 -11.90 18.18
N GLN A 9 -2.09 -11.96 19.48
CA GLN A 9 -2.46 -13.22 20.12
C GLN A 9 -3.79 -13.77 19.60
N ALA A 10 -4.78 -12.92 19.34
CA ALA A 10 -6.04 -13.33 18.75
C ALA A 10 -5.82 -13.91 17.33
N ILE A 11 -5.01 -13.26 16.50
CA ILE A 11 -4.67 -13.73 15.15
C ILE A 11 -3.99 -15.10 15.20
N ARG A 12 -3.07 -15.32 16.16
CA ARG A 12 -2.38 -16.62 16.33
C ARG A 12 -3.31 -17.77 16.73
N ARG A 13 -4.48 -17.48 17.29
CA ARG A 13 -5.48 -18.48 17.69
C ARG A 13 -6.47 -18.82 16.59
N LEU A 14 -6.47 -18.08 15.48
CA LEU A 14 -7.34 -18.32 14.34
C LEU A 14 -7.00 -19.65 13.67
N SER A 15 -8.02 -20.36 13.21
CA SER A 15 -7.84 -21.48 12.29
C SER A 15 -7.28 -21.00 10.95
N SER A 16 -6.76 -21.93 10.13
CA SER A 16 -6.23 -21.59 8.80
C SER A 16 -7.27 -20.92 7.89
N GLN A 17 -8.55 -21.27 8.03
CA GLN A 17 -9.64 -20.70 7.24
C GLN A 17 -9.96 -19.26 7.70
N GLU A 18 -10.06 -19.04 9.00
CA GLU A 18 -10.30 -17.70 9.56
C GLU A 18 -9.11 -16.77 9.29
N LEU A 19 -7.89 -17.30 9.34
CA LEU A 19 -6.68 -16.55 9.01
C LEU A 19 -6.62 -16.18 7.52
N ALA A 20 -7.11 -17.05 6.62
CA ALA A 20 -7.25 -16.70 5.22
C ALA A 20 -8.29 -15.59 5.00
N ALA A 21 -9.45 -15.67 5.65
CA ALA A 21 -10.47 -14.62 5.59
C ALA A 21 -9.96 -13.29 6.17
N PHE A 22 -9.24 -13.33 7.29
CA PHE A 22 -8.60 -12.17 7.90
C PHE A 22 -7.59 -11.52 6.94
N ARG A 23 -6.76 -12.31 6.25
CA ARG A 23 -5.78 -11.79 5.28
C ARG A 23 -6.46 -11.09 4.11
N THR A 24 -7.53 -11.66 3.56
CA THR A 24 -8.28 -11.03 2.47
C THR A 24 -8.84 -9.68 2.91
N TRP A 25 -9.51 -9.65 4.06
CA TRP A 25 -10.07 -8.41 4.60
C TRP A 25 -8.98 -7.38 4.94
N PHE A 26 -7.87 -7.82 5.54
CA PHE A 26 -6.78 -6.92 5.93
C PHE A 26 -6.09 -6.31 4.71
N ALA A 27 -5.95 -7.05 3.61
CA ALA A 27 -5.42 -6.52 2.36
C ALA A 27 -6.29 -5.38 1.81
N GLU A 28 -7.61 -5.51 1.86
CA GLU A 28 -8.53 -4.42 1.45
C GLU A 28 -8.44 -3.22 2.40
N TYR A 29 -8.36 -3.47 3.71
CA TYR A 29 -8.22 -2.42 4.71
C TYR A 29 -6.90 -1.65 4.55
N ASP A 30 -5.79 -2.36 4.35
CA ASP A 30 -4.47 -1.77 4.14
C ASP A 30 -4.40 -1.03 2.80
N ALA A 31 -5.04 -1.56 1.75
CA ALA A 31 -5.17 -0.86 0.47
C ALA A 31 -5.88 0.50 0.61
N VAL A 32 -6.96 0.59 1.40
CA VAL A 32 -7.64 1.88 1.64
C VAL A 32 -6.75 2.86 2.42
N ALA A 33 -5.99 2.37 3.39
CA ALA A 33 -5.02 3.21 4.11
C ALA A 33 -3.91 3.70 3.18
N TRP A 34 -3.42 2.82 2.31
CA TRP A 34 -2.43 3.14 1.29
C TRP A 34 -2.95 4.14 0.27
N ASP A 35 -4.17 3.97 -0.25
CA ASP A 35 -4.80 4.92 -1.18
C ASP A 35 -4.87 6.31 -0.57
N LYS A 36 -5.30 6.42 0.68
CA LYS A 36 -5.36 7.70 1.39
C LYS A 36 -3.98 8.34 1.55
N GLN A 37 -2.96 7.55 1.88
CA GLN A 37 -1.60 8.06 2.01
C GLN A 37 -1.05 8.48 0.64
N PHE A 38 -1.33 7.71 -0.40
CA PHE A 38 -0.94 8.00 -1.77
C PHE A 38 -1.56 9.31 -2.25
N GLU A 39 -2.87 9.50 -2.06
CA GLU A 39 -3.55 10.76 -2.39
C GLU A 39 -2.96 11.97 -1.66
N GLN A 40 -2.56 11.81 -0.39
CA GLN A 40 -1.87 12.87 0.35
C GLN A 40 -0.48 13.16 -0.20
N ASP A 41 0.29 12.12 -0.54
CA ASP A 41 1.62 12.26 -1.12
C ASP A 41 1.54 12.90 -2.52
N VAL A 42 0.50 12.59 -3.32
CA VAL A 42 0.17 13.28 -4.57
C VAL A 42 -0.17 14.76 -4.31
N ALA A 43 -1.09 15.04 -3.39
CA ALA A 43 -1.52 16.41 -3.10
C ALA A 43 -0.40 17.29 -2.52
N SER A 44 0.59 16.69 -1.85
CA SER A 44 1.77 17.38 -1.35
C SER A 44 2.86 17.61 -2.40
N GLY A 45 2.68 17.11 -3.63
CA GLY A 45 3.65 17.23 -4.73
C GLY A 45 4.89 16.36 -4.55
N LYS A 46 4.88 15.43 -3.59
CA LYS A 46 6.04 14.57 -3.28
C LYS A 46 6.36 13.60 -4.42
N LEU A 47 5.36 13.28 -5.24
CA LEU A 47 5.50 12.42 -6.42
C LEU A 47 5.78 13.21 -7.70
N ASP A 48 5.77 14.55 -7.66
CA ASP A 48 5.97 15.38 -8.85
C ASP A 48 7.37 15.19 -9.44
N ALA A 49 8.38 15.05 -8.58
CA ALA A 49 9.76 14.78 -9.02
C ALA A 49 9.88 13.46 -9.79
N LEU A 50 9.16 12.42 -9.35
CA LEU A 50 9.11 11.11 -10.03
C LEU A 50 8.35 11.21 -11.35
N ALA A 51 7.28 12.00 -11.40
CA ALA A 51 6.53 12.26 -12.63
C ALA A 51 7.39 13.00 -13.66
N GLU A 52 8.12 14.04 -13.24
CA GLU A 52 9.05 14.76 -14.11
C GLU A 52 10.18 13.87 -14.63
N GLU A 53 10.74 13.01 -13.77
CA GLU A 53 11.76 12.04 -14.15
C GLU A 53 11.24 11.06 -15.20
N SER A 54 10.05 10.47 -14.98
CA SER A 54 9.41 9.61 -15.98
C SER A 54 9.15 10.31 -17.32
N LEU A 55 8.77 11.59 -17.29
CA LEU A 55 8.57 12.37 -18.51
C LEU A 55 9.89 12.61 -19.27
N LYS A 56 10.99 12.87 -18.54
CA LYS A 56 12.33 13.02 -19.13
C LYS A 56 12.83 11.70 -19.70
N ASP A 57 12.69 10.60 -18.97
CA ASP A 57 13.11 9.27 -19.41
C ASP A 57 12.37 8.81 -20.68
N ARG A 58 11.07 9.12 -20.77
CA ARG A 58 10.29 8.89 -21.99
C ARG A 58 10.78 9.77 -23.15
N ALA A 59 11.09 11.04 -22.91
CA ALA A 59 11.62 11.94 -23.93
C ALA A 59 13.02 11.50 -24.42
N ASP A 60 13.83 10.93 -23.54
CA ASP A 60 15.16 10.40 -23.82
C ASP A 60 15.13 9.03 -24.51
N GLY A 61 13.94 8.47 -24.79
CA GLY A 61 13.78 7.14 -25.41
C GLY A 61 14.21 5.98 -24.49
N ARG A 62 14.28 6.23 -23.17
CA ARG A 62 14.61 5.23 -22.15
C ARG A 62 13.39 4.44 -21.65
N CYS A 63 12.19 4.80 -22.10
CA CYS A 63 10.97 4.02 -21.88
C CYS A 63 10.65 3.14 -23.09
N THR A 64 10.36 1.86 -22.85
CA THR A 64 9.67 0.97 -23.78
C THR A 64 8.15 1.06 -23.56
N ASP A 65 7.37 0.95 -24.63
CA ASP A 65 5.91 0.84 -24.53
C ASP A 65 5.49 -0.35 -23.64
N LEU A 66 4.35 -0.18 -22.95
CA LEU A 66 3.74 -1.15 -22.04
C LEU A 66 3.07 -2.31 -22.79
#